data_AF-A0A5B9MPH3-F1
#
_entry.id   AF-A0A5B9MPH3-F1
#
_cell.length_a   1.000
_cell.length_b   1.000
_cell.length_c   1.000
_cell.angle_alpha   90.00
_cell.angle_beta   90.00
_cell.angle_gamma   90.00
#
_symmetry.space_group_name_H-M   'P 1'
#
loop_
_entity.id
_entity.type
_entity.pdbx_description
1 polymer ?
#
loop_
_entity_poly.entity_id
_entity_poly.type
_entity_poly.pdbx_seq_one_letter_code
_entity_poly.pdbx_strand_id
1 'polypeptide(L)'
;MNLTVKTTFAALLMTAGMIGSAHADQPTDGYSTLADWTRQISRAMERPVQSQPAYSLSRPEVVSGTRMTVFAGFLEHQTGVVLLEVGGTVAQCRIVDWRSNSVTFYLPMLGMAGGRDAKLRVVKPGGRIAKTLDVRLVPQPEIVIHGETVGQPGPVAGYVGVATYAGH
;
A
#
# COMPACT_ATOMS: atom_id res chain seq x y z
N MET A 1 -16.82 -7.66 -15.17
CA MET A 1 -16.12 -8.43 -16.22
C MET A 1 -15.48 -9.63 -15.55
N ASN A 2 -16.07 -10.82 -15.69
CA ASN A 2 -15.58 -12.06 -15.10
C ASN A 2 -14.65 -12.76 -16.09
N LEU A 3 -13.42 -13.07 -15.70
CA LEU A 3 -12.50 -13.90 -16.49
C LEU A 3 -12.60 -15.36 -16.00
N THR A 4 -13.24 -16.19 -16.81
CA THR A 4 -13.26 -17.66 -16.68
C THR A 4 -12.04 -18.23 -17.39
N VAL A 5 -11.09 -18.82 -16.65
CA VAL A 5 -9.96 -19.54 -17.24
C VAL A 5 -10.32 -21.03 -17.33
N LYS A 6 -10.64 -21.50 -18.54
CA LYS A 6 -10.80 -22.93 -18.86
C LYS A 6 -9.42 -23.51 -19.17
N THR A 7 -8.95 -24.44 -18.34
CA THR A 7 -7.74 -25.22 -18.62
C THR A 7 -8.14 -26.62 -19.08
N THR A 8 -7.96 -26.89 -20.37
CA THR A 8 -8.21 -28.18 -21.00
C THR A 8 -6.93 -29.02 -20.92
N PHE A 9 -6.99 -30.22 -20.33
CA PHE A 9 -5.93 -31.22 -20.42
C PHE A 9 -6.38 -32.34 -21.36
N ALA A 10 -5.65 -32.51 -22.47
CA ALA A 10 -5.80 -33.65 -23.37
C ALA A 10 -4.90 -34.79 -22.87
N ALA A 11 -5.49 -35.95 -22.59
CA ALA A 11 -4.74 -37.19 -22.37
C ALA A 11 -4.88 -38.07 -23.62
N LEU A 12 -3.78 -38.22 -24.34
CA LEU A 12 -3.63 -39.15 -25.46
C LEU A 12 -3.23 -40.52 -24.88
N LEU A 13 -4.04 -41.56 -25.11
CA LEU A 13 -3.64 -42.93 -24.82
C LEU A 13 -3.88 -43.78 -26.07
N MET A 14 -2.76 -44.21 -26.66
CA MET A 14 -2.71 -45.08 -27.82
C MET A 14 -2.87 -46.55 -27.40
N THR A 15 -3.69 -47.22 -28.21
CA THR A 15 -3.53 -48.57 -28.79
C THR A 15 -3.63 -49.85 -27.97
N ALA A 16 -4.50 -50.71 -28.53
CA ALA A 16 -4.28 -52.10 -28.96
C ALA A 16 -4.78 -53.27 -28.08
N GLY A 17 -5.60 -54.12 -28.71
CA GLY A 17 -5.23 -55.53 -28.84
C GLY A 17 -6.16 -56.58 -28.19
N MET A 18 -7.19 -56.99 -28.95
CA MET A 18 -7.56 -58.38 -29.30
C MET A 18 -7.77 -59.51 -28.24
N ILE A 19 -8.98 -60.10 -28.35
CA ILE A 19 -9.32 -61.55 -28.44
C ILE A 19 -9.13 -62.46 -27.20
N GLY A 20 -10.26 -62.82 -26.57
CA GLY A 20 -10.83 -64.18 -26.70
C GLY A 20 -10.50 -65.30 -25.69
N SER A 21 -11.58 -65.94 -25.24
CA SER A 21 -11.74 -67.34 -24.76
C SER A 21 -11.70 -67.60 -23.25
N ALA A 22 -12.76 -68.26 -22.78
CA ALA A 22 -13.08 -68.59 -21.41
C ALA A 22 -12.73 -70.04 -21.05
N HIS A 23 -12.28 -70.28 -19.81
CA HIS A 23 -12.65 -71.45 -19.01
C HIS A 23 -12.33 -71.22 -17.53
N ALA A 24 -13.24 -71.67 -16.66
CA ALA A 24 -13.27 -71.42 -15.22
C ALA A 24 -12.55 -72.51 -14.42
N ASP A 25 -11.89 -72.13 -13.33
CA ASP A 25 -12.03 -72.77 -12.01
C ASP A 25 -11.33 -71.91 -10.93
N GLN A 26 -12.06 -71.64 -9.85
CA GLN A 26 -11.62 -71.00 -8.58
C GLN A 26 -10.94 -72.06 -7.65
N PRO A 27 -10.42 -71.76 -6.42
CA PRO A 27 -10.42 -70.52 -5.62
C PRO A 27 -9.09 -70.20 -4.87
N THR A 28 -9.16 -69.11 -4.09
CA THR A 28 -8.30 -68.66 -2.97
C THR A 28 -6.84 -68.31 -3.27
N ASP A 29 -6.58 -67.00 -3.39
CA ASP A 29 -5.67 -66.34 -2.45
C ASP A 29 -5.88 -64.84 -2.46
N GLY A 30 -5.63 -64.23 -1.30
CA GLY A 30 -6.02 -62.87 -0.93
C GLY A 30 -5.60 -61.80 -1.93
N TYR A 31 -6.60 -61.15 -2.52
CA TYR A 31 -6.45 -59.82 -3.07
C TYR A 31 -7.43 -58.91 -2.36
N SER A 32 -6.88 -58.17 -1.39
CA SER A 32 -7.42 -56.91 -0.93
C SER A 32 -7.95 -56.13 -2.12
N THR A 33 -9.27 -56.00 -2.19
CA THR A 33 -9.94 -55.43 -3.35
C THR A 33 -9.55 -53.96 -3.49
N LEU A 34 -9.24 -53.54 -4.73
CA LEU A 34 -9.03 -52.13 -5.11
C LEU A 34 -10.19 -51.19 -4.67
N ALA A 35 -11.33 -51.76 -4.32
CA ALA A 35 -12.49 -51.07 -3.76
C ALA A 35 -12.26 -50.51 -2.34
N ASP A 36 -11.40 -51.14 -1.53
CA ASP A 36 -11.10 -50.64 -0.18
C ASP A 36 -10.07 -49.49 -0.22
N TRP A 37 -9.12 -49.52 -1.16
CA TRP A 37 -8.19 -48.42 -1.38
C TRP A 37 -8.89 -47.15 -1.87
N THR A 38 -9.95 -47.27 -2.66
CA THR A 38 -10.67 -46.11 -3.21
C THR A 38 -11.49 -45.37 -2.16
N ARG A 39 -11.97 -46.02 -1.08
CA ARG A 39 -12.63 -45.32 0.03
C ARG A 39 -11.66 -44.55 0.93
N GLN A 40 -10.42 -45.03 1.04
CA GLN A 40 -9.43 -44.43 1.93
C GLN A 40 -8.86 -43.12 1.37
N ILE A 41 -8.82 -42.96 0.03
CA ILE A 41 -8.36 -41.73 -0.63
C ILE A 41 -9.41 -40.60 -0.50
N SER A 42 -10.70 -40.91 -0.48
CA SER A 42 -11.78 -39.91 -0.42
C SER A 42 -11.83 -39.13 0.89
N ARG A 43 -11.28 -39.66 2.00
CA ARG A 43 -11.24 -38.97 3.31
C ARG A 43 -10.01 -38.07 3.51
N ALA A 44 -9.05 -38.10 2.59
CA ALA A 44 -7.81 -37.31 2.71
C ALA A 44 -7.85 -35.97 1.95
N MET A 45 -8.96 -35.64 1.29
CA MET A 45 -9.06 -34.46 0.42
C MET A 45 -9.81 -33.26 1.01
N GLU A 46 -10.17 -33.28 2.29
CA GLU A 46 -10.47 -32.04 3.00
C GLU A 46 -9.15 -31.44 3.48
N ARG A 47 -8.33 -31.01 2.53
CA ARG A 47 -7.22 -30.11 2.83
C ARG A 47 -7.90 -28.85 3.38
N PRO A 48 -7.73 -28.48 4.66
CA PRO A 48 -8.21 -27.19 5.10
C PRO A 48 -7.49 -26.18 4.23
N VAL A 49 -8.22 -25.60 3.27
CA VAL A 49 -7.77 -24.41 2.57
C VAL A 49 -7.61 -23.41 3.69
N GLN A 50 -6.36 -23.26 4.14
CA GLN A 50 -5.99 -22.28 5.14
C GLN A 50 -6.35 -20.94 4.51
N SER A 51 -7.55 -20.47 4.82
CA SER A 51 -8.09 -19.21 4.35
C SER A 51 -7.09 -18.18 4.84
N GLN A 52 -6.24 -17.71 3.94
CA GLN A 52 -5.33 -16.62 4.25
C GLN A 52 -6.21 -15.52 4.82
N PRO A 53 -5.95 -15.03 6.05
CA PRO A 53 -6.68 -13.90 6.58
C PRO A 53 -6.58 -12.79 5.54
N ALA A 54 -7.74 -12.38 5.02
CA ALA A 54 -7.83 -11.29 4.07
C ALA A 54 -7.49 -10.00 4.82
N TYR A 55 -6.20 -9.71 4.95
CA TYR A 55 -5.75 -8.43 5.48
C TYR A 55 -6.19 -7.35 4.49
N SER A 56 -7.24 -6.63 4.85
CA SER A 56 -7.58 -5.35 4.24
C SER A 56 -6.46 -4.37 4.60
N LEU A 57 -5.42 -4.30 3.77
CA LEU A 57 -4.38 -3.28 3.91
C LEU A 57 -4.99 -1.96 3.48
N SER A 58 -5.49 -1.19 4.46
CA SER A 58 -5.89 0.19 4.24
C SER A 58 -4.71 0.96 3.64
N ARG A 59 -4.98 1.70 2.57
CA ARG A 59 -4.00 2.54 1.90
C ARG A 59 -3.34 3.48 2.92
N PRO A 60 -2.00 3.62 2.94
CA PRO A 60 -1.33 4.47 3.91
C PRO A 60 -1.74 5.93 3.73
N GLU A 61 -2.05 6.59 4.84
CA GLU A 61 -2.34 8.02 4.86
C GLU A 61 -1.05 8.84 5.00
N VAL A 62 -0.94 9.91 4.22
CA VAL A 62 0.22 10.82 4.24
C VAL A 62 -0.26 12.27 4.20
N VAL A 63 0.30 13.08 5.08
CA VAL A 63 -0.04 14.50 5.19
C VAL A 63 0.70 15.30 4.11
N SER A 64 0.00 16.19 3.40
CA SER A 64 0.60 17.10 2.44
C SER A 64 1.71 17.95 3.09
N GLY A 65 2.72 18.37 2.31
CA GLY A 65 3.88 19.11 2.84
C GLY A 65 4.90 18.30 3.65
N THR A 66 4.62 17.04 3.99
CA THR A 66 5.48 16.23 4.88
C THR A 66 6.71 15.69 4.16
N ARG A 67 7.82 15.50 4.91
CA ARG A 67 9.01 14.78 4.47
C ARG A 67 8.76 13.27 4.55
N MET A 68 8.97 12.56 3.44
CA MET A 68 8.77 11.12 3.35
C MET A 68 10.02 10.44 2.80
N THR A 69 10.30 9.24 3.29
CA THR A 69 11.32 8.34 2.72
C THR A 69 10.64 7.11 2.16
N VAL A 70 10.96 6.76 0.91
CA VAL A 70 10.45 5.59 0.22
C VAL A 70 11.60 4.70 -0.19
N PHE A 71 11.53 3.42 0.18
CA PHE A 71 12.43 2.40 -0.32
C PHE A 71 12.09 2.04 -1.76
N ALA A 72 13.05 2.14 -2.67
CA ALA A 72 12.92 1.76 -4.07
C ALA A 72 14.25 1.15 -4.52
N GLY A 73 14.21 -0.05 -5.11
CA GLY A 73 15.42 -0.72 -5.58
C GLY A 73 15.94 -0.14 -6.89
N PHE A 74 17.24 -0.36 -7.13
CA PHE A 74 17.89 -0.07 -8.41
C PHE A 74 17.77 1.42 -8.84
N LEU A 75 17.86 2.33 -7.87
CA LEU A 75 18.01 3.74 -8.17
C LEU A 75 19.43 3.98 -8.67
N GLU A 76 19.54 4.72 -9.78
CA GLU A 76 20.81 5.03 -10.43
C GLU A 76 21.55 6.14 -9.65
N HIS A 77 22.84 6.33 -9.94
CA HIS A 77 23.64 7.40 -9.32
C HIS A 77 23.11 8.81 -9.64
N GLN A 78 22.57 8.98 -10.85
CA GLN A 78 21.94 10.22 -11.24
C GLN A 78 20.55 10.33 -10.62
N THR A 79 20.24 11.50 -10.07
CA THR A 79 18.95 11.78 -9.45
C THR A 79 17.84 11.82 -10.50
N GLY A 80 16.77 11.07 -10.26
CA GLY A 80 15.55 11.12 -11.05
C GLY A 80 14.56 12.15 -10.53
N VAL A 81 13.26 11.83 -10.64
CA VAL A 81 12.18 12.66 -10.10
C VAL A 81 11.19 11.83 -9.30
N VAL A 82 10.54 12.45 -8.33
CA VAL A 82 9.40 11.87 -7.62
C VAL A 82 8.16 12.67 -7.98
N LEU A 83 7.13 12.00 -8.47
CA LEU A 83 5.89 12.60 -8.92
C LEU A 83 4.74 12.19 -8.00
N LEU A 84 3.95 13.16 -7.58
CA LEU A 84 2.67 12.96 -6.91
C LEU A 84 1.55 13.19 -7.93
N GLU A 85 0.71 12.20 -8.13
CA GLU A 85 -0.48 12.27 -8.97
C GLU A 85 -1.72 12.23 -8.09
N VAL A 86 -2.55 13.27 -8.14
CA VAL A 86 -3.79 13.39 -7.35
C VAL A 86 -4.85 14.11 -8.17
N GLY A 87 -6.02 13.46 -8.34
CA GLY A 87 -7.14 14.04 -9.10
C GLY A 87 -6.79 14.47 -10.53
N GLY A 88 -5.92 13.73 -11.23
CA GLY A 88 -5.46 14.05 -12.58
C GLY A 88 -4.39 15.14 -12.66
N THR A 89 -4.01 15.75 -11.53
CA THR A 89 -2.90 16.70 -11.45
C THR A 89 -1.62 15.98 -11.07
N VAL A 90 -0.52 16.32 -11.75
CA VAL A 90 0.81 15.79 -11.43
C VAL A 90 1.68 16.92 -10.89
N ALA A 91 2.27 16.71 -9.72
CA ALA A 91 3.18 17.63 -9.07
C ALA A 91 4.52 16.96 -8.77
N GLN A 92 5.62 17.64 -9.06
CA GLN A 92 6.95 17.15 -8.72
C GLN A 92 7.22 17.39 -7.23
N CYS A 93 7.71 16.36 -6.55
CA CYS A 93 8.15 16.43 -5.16
C CYS A 93 9.59 16.95 -5.09
N ARG A 94 9.92 17.67 -4.01
CA ARG A 94 11.29 18.17 -3.81
C ARG A 94 12.15 17.08 -3.17
N ILE A 95 13.13 16.57 -3.91
CA ILE A 95 14.06 15.55 -3.40
C ILE A 95 15.02 16.17 -2.38
N VAL A 96 15.25 15.44 -1.29
CA VAL A 96 16.16 15.79 -0.19
C VAL A 96 17.39 14.90 -0.20
N ASP A 97 17.19 13.59 -0.40
CA ASP A 97 18.27 12.60 -0.45
C ASP A 97 17.93 11.50 -1.47
N TRP A 98 18.92 11.06 -2.22
CA TRP A 98 18.79 10.05 -3.26
C TRP A 98 19.90 9.01 -3.11
N ARG A 99 19.51 7.77 -2.80
CA ARG A 99 20.40 6.63 -2.61
C ARG A 99 20.00 5.51 -3.55
N SER A 100 20.86 4.52 -3.72
CA SER A 100 20.62 3.35 -4.59
C SER A 100 19.38 2.52 -4.23
N ASN A 101 18.92 2.58 -2.98
CA ASN A 101 17.80 1.79 -2.46
C ASN A 101 16.67 2.63 -1.80
N SER A 102 16.81 3.95 -1.74
CA SER A 102 15.83 4.81 -1.08
C SER A 102 15.89 6.25 -1.59
N VAL A 103 14.73 6.91 -1.60
CA VAL A 103 14.63 8.34 -1.88
C VAL A 103 13.88 9.03 -0.75
N THR A 104 14.38 10.18 -0.32
CA THR A 104 13.72 11.05 0.65
C THR A 104 13.32 12.35 -0.03
N PHE A 105 12.08 12.79 0.15
CA PHE A 105 11.52 13.95 -0.53
C PHE A 105 10.45 14.65 0.32
N TYR A 106 10.15 15.91 -0.01
CA TYR A 106 8.98 16.63 0.51
C TYR A 106 7.82 16.49 -0.46
N LEU A 107 6.66 16.14 0.10
CA LEU A 107 5.39 16.25 -0.61
C LEU A 107 5.05 17.73 -0.85
N PRO A 108 4.46 18.08 -2.01
CA PRO A 108 3.96 19.43 -2.21
C PRO A 108 2.85 19.74 -1.22
N MET A 109 2.77 21.01 -0.81
CA MET A 109 1.64 21.52 -0.05
C MET A 109 0.49 21.75 -1.02
N LEU A 110 -0.62 21.03 -0.82
CA LEU A 110 -1.82 21.16 -1.64
C LEU A 110 -2.97 21.62 -0.75
N GLY A 111 -3.64 22.69 -1.15
CA GLY A 111 -4.90 23.13 -0.55
C GLY A 111 -6.01 22.15 -0.92
N MET A 112 -6.32 21.22 -0.02
CA MET A 112 -7.36 20.21 -0.23
C MET A 112 -8.42 20.33 0.85
N ALA A 113 -9.69 20.22 0.46
CA ALA A 113 -10.82 20.23 1.39
C ALA A 113 -10.94 18.93 2.22
N GLY A 114 -10.23 17.87 1.85
CA GLY A 114 -10.28 16.57 2.52
C GLY A 114 -9.30 15.57 1.93
N GLY A 115 -9.28 14.37 2.51
CA GLY A 115 -8.40 13.28 2.05
C GLY A 115 -8.74 12.81 0.63
N ARG A 116 -7.72 12.58 -0.20
CA ARG A 116 -7.85 12.15 -1.59
C ARG A 116 -6.91 11.00 -1.91
N ASP A 117 -7.36 10.09 -2.78
CA ASP A 117 -6.48 9.06 -3.32
C ASP A 117 -5.43 9.68 -4.25
N ALA A 118 -4.20 9.25 -4.08
CA ALA A 118 -3.05 9.71 -4.84
C ALA A 118 -2.09 8.56 -5.16
N LYS A 119 -1.24 8.79 -6.15
CA LYS A 119 -0.16 7.89 -6.54
C LYS A 119 1.17 8.62 -6.46
N LEU A 120 2.12 8.05 -5.73
CA LEU A 120 3.51 8.47 -5.75
C LEU A 120 4.29 7.59 -6.72
N ARG A 121 5.04 8.22 -7.62
CA ARG A 121 5.86 7.53 -8.61
C ARG A 121 7.29 8.01 -8.48
N VAL A 122 8.20 7.09 -8.17
CA VAL A 122 9.64 7.32 -8.23
C VAL A 122 10.09 6.98 -9.64
N VAL A 123 10.58 7.98 -10.37
CA VAL A 123 10.97 7.88 -11.78
C VAL A 123 12.48 8.08 -11.86
N LYS A 124 13.15 7.16 -12.55
CA LYS A 124 14.59 7.22 -12.80
C LYS A 124 14.93 8.28 -13.85
N PRO A 125 16.20 8.71 -13.97
CA PRO A 125 16.62 9.69 -14.97
C PRO A 125 16.22 9.31 -16.41
N GLY A 126 16.27 8.02 -16.76
CA GLY A 126 15.83 7.51 -18.06
C GLY A 126 14.31 7.44 -18.26
N GLY A 127 13.50 8.07 -17.39
CA GLY A 127 12.03 8.12 -17.49
C GLY A 127 11.30 6.84 -17.06
N ARG A 128 12.01 5.77 -16.71
CA ARG A 128 11.42 4.51 -16.23
C ARG A 128 10.96 4.66 -14.77
N ILE A 129 9.81 4.10 -14.44
CA ILE A 129 9.29 4.06 -13.07
C ILE A 129 10.07 3.00 -12.28
N ALA A 130 10.70 3.39 -11.18
CA ALA A 130 11.32 2.47 -10.23
C ALA A 130 10.30 1.93 -9.22
N LYS A 131 9.36 2.77 -8.77
CA LYS A 131 8.33 2.39 -7.80
C LYS A 131 7.08 3.22 -7.95
N THR A 132 5.94 2.57 -7.73
CA THR A 132 4.63 3.21 -7.56
C THR A 132 4.12 2.88 -6.15
N LEU A 133 3.62 3.89 -5.44
CA LEU A 133 2.98 3.74 -4.15
C LEU A 133 1.61 4.41 -4.18
N ASP A 134 0.59 3.63 -3.89
CA ASP A 134 -0.77 4.06 -3.70
C ASP A 134 -0.93 4.64 -2.28
N VAL A 135 -1.28 5.93 -2.17
CA VAL A 135 -1.40 6.63 -0.89
C VAL A 135 -2.68 7.45 -0.80
N ARG A 136 -3.18 7.67 0.41
CA ARG A 136 -4.28 8.60 0.68
C ARG A 136 -3.68 9.89 1.21
N LEU A 137 -3.69 10.93 0.39
CA LEU A 137 -3.14 12.23 0.76
C LEU A 137 -4.16 12.98 1.61
N VAL A 138 -3.78 13.40 2.80
CA VAL A 138 -4.63 14.17 3.71
C VAL A 138 -4.11 15.61 3.86
N PRO A 139 -4.99 16.60 4.04
CA PRO A 139 -4.56 17.98 4.23
C PRO A 139 -3.78 18.14 5.54
N GLN A 140 -2.89 19.12 5.59
CA GLN A 140 -2.24 19.53 6.83
C GLN A 140 -3.29 20.10 7.78
N PRO A 141 -3.32 19.71 9.06
CA PRO A 141 -4.27 20.26 10.02
C PRO A 141 -4.03 21.75 10.21
N GLU A 142 -5.12 22.52 10.16
CA GLU A 142 -5.12 23.94 10.50
C GLU A 142 -5.15 24.08 12.03
N ILE A 143 -4.11 24.66 12.63
CA ILE A 143 -4.11 25.00 14.05
C ILE A 143 -4.69 26.40 14.19
N VAL A 144 -5.95 26.49 14.61
CA VAL A 144 -6.57 27.76 14.97
C VAL A 144 -6.25 28.06 16.43
N ILE A 145 -5.37 29.04 16.67
CA ILE A 145 -5.14 29.57 18.01
C ILE A 145 -6.20 30.64 18.25
N HIS A 146 -7.18 30.33 19.11
CA HIS A 146 -8.06 31.36 19.65
C HIS A 146 -7.23 32.24 20.58
N GLY A 147 -6.83 33.41 20.10
CA GLY A 147 -6.29 34.44 20.97
C GLY A 147 -7.38 34.86 21.95
N GLU A 148 -7.29 34.42 23.20
CA GLU A 148 -7.92 35.15 24.29
C GLU A 148 -7.31 36.55 24.28
N THR A 149 -8.08 37.53 23.82
CA THR A 149 -7.77 38.94 24.00
C THR A 149 -7.74 39.21 25.50
N VAL A 150 -6.58 39.03 26.12
CA VAL A 150 -6.34 39.49 27.50
C VAL A 150 -6.55 40.99 27.47
N GLY A 151 -7.62 41.45 28.13
CA GLY A 151 -7.97 42.86 28.22
C GLY A 151 -6.74 43.65 28.66
N GLN A 152 -6.28 44.55 27.80
CA GLN A 152 -5.20 45.47 28.09
C GLN A 152 -5.58 46.25 29.37
N PRO A 153 -4.81 46.18 30.47
CA PRO A 153 -5.10 47.00 31.63
C PRO A 153 -5.05 48.46 31.20
N GLY A 154 -6.13 49.20 31.48
CA GLY A 154 -6.30 50.59 31.08
C GLY A 154 -5.14 51.49 31.57
N PRO A 155 -5.01 52.70 30.99
CA PRO A 155 -3.94 53.62 31.34
C PRO A 155 -3.93 53.91 32.84
N VAL A 156 -2.78 53.65 33.48
CA VAL A 156 -2.55 53.94 34.89
C VAL A 156 -2.66 55.45 35.11
N ALA A 157 -3.68 55.87 35.84
CA ALA A 157 -3.84 57.26 36.24
C ALA A 157 -2.78 57.64 37.29
N GLY A 158 -2.04 58.72 37.01
CA GLY A 158 -1.45 59.59 38.03
C GLY A 158 -0.01 59.31 38.45
N TYR A 159 0.97 59.87 37.71
CA TYR A 159 2.19 60.37 38.35
C TYR A 159 1.97 61.84 38.70
N VAL A 160 1.79 62.12 39.99
CA VAL A 160 1.79 63.49 40.54
C VAL A 160 3.26 63.92 40.63
N GLY A 161 3.72 64.67 39.63
CA GLY A 161 5.03 65.31 39.65
C GLY A 161 5.06 66.43 40.68
N VAL A 162 6.01 66.34 41.62
CA VAL A 162 6.25 67.28 42.72
C VAL A 162 6.67 68.65 42.17
N ALA A 163 5.98 69.70 42.60
CA ALA A 163 6.31 71.09 42.29
C ALA A 163 7.66 71.47 42.90
N THR A 164 8.60 71.96 42.08
CA THR A 164 9.84 72.57 42.53
C THR A 164 9.72 74.08 42.33
N TYR A 165 9.64 74.83 43.43
CA TYR A 165 9.73 76.29 43.41
C TYR A 165 11.20 76.70 43.38
N ALA A 166 11.62 77.42 42.34
CA ALA A 166 12.90 78.11 42.33
C ALA A 166 12.71 79.52 42.92
N GLY A 167 13.43 79.82 43.99
CA GLY A 167 13.48 81.14 44.62
C GLY A 167 14.93 81.56 44.85
N HIS A 168 15.20 82.81 44.44
CA HIS A 168 16.38 83.66 44.63
C HIS A 168 17.61 83.43 43.74
#